data_AF-A0A1D2N673-F1
#
_entry.id   AF-A0A1D2N673-F1
#
_cell.length_a   1.000
_cell.length_b   1.000
_cell.length_c   1.000
_cell.angle_alpha   90.00
_cell.angle_beta   90.00
_cell.angle_gamma   90.00
#
_symmetry.space_group_name_H-M   'P 1'
#
loop_
_entity.id
_entity.type
_entity.pdbx_description
1 polymer ?
#
loop_
_entity_poly.entity_id
_entity_poly.type
_entity_poly.pdbx_seq_one_letter_code
_entity_poly.pdbx_strand_id
1 'polypeptide(L)'
;MSMSKTKNPKILDAFSFLARLAPFSPLDKVEFFANLLRNVMKWRRENNIKIPDFIESLNEMLEKILTEEYKKHRITENTVMCQALIFLLAGFETTASTLTFLSYNLAKNPDVQGKLLEEMDAYLARHKGKVEHETISELTYLTACIQETLRMYAP
;
A
#
# COMPACT_ATOMS: atom_id res chain seq x y z
N MET A 1 -19.43 22.85 34.99
CA MET A 1 -19.24 23.57 33.71
C MET A 1 -17.97 22.98 33.07
N SER A 2 -17.98 21.73 32.62
CA SER A 2 -18.43 21.20 31.33
C SER A 2 -17.68 21.75 30.11
N MET A 3 -16.91 20.83 29.49
CA MET A 3 -16.46 20.76 28.08
C MET A 3 -15.39 21.78 27.65
N SER A 4 -14.34 21.45 26.89
CA SER A 4 -14.12 20.35 25.95
C SER A 4 -12.60 20.16 25.77
N LYS A 5 -12.06 18.99 26.16
CA LYS A 5 -10.81 18.49 25.56
C LYS A 5 -11.23 17.90 24.22
N THR A 6 -10.94 18.59 23.12
CA THR A 6 -11.04 18.04 21.77
C THR A 6 -10.04 16.89 21.64
N LYS A 7 -10.45 15.71 22.12
CA LYS A 7 -9.82 14.44 21.79
C LYS A 7 -10.07 14.23 20.30
N ASN A 8 -9.07 14.52 19.46
CA ASN A 8 -9.04 13.94 18.13
C ASN A 8 -9.22 12.42 18.32
N PRO A 9 -10.26 11.81 17.74
CA PRO A 9 -10.43 10.36 17.83
C PRO A 9 -9.15 9.73 17.29
N LYS A 10 -8.42 9.01 18.15
CA LYS A 10 -7.17 8.41 17.73
C LYS A 10 -7.54 7.41 16.65
N ILE A 11 -6.81 7.40 15.54
CA ILE A 11 -6.99 6.44 14.44
C ILE A 11 -7.14 4.99 14.94
N LEU A 12 -6.49 4.67 16.07
CA LEU A 12 -6.58 3.41 16.80
C LEU A 12 -7.98 3.08 17.34
N ASP A 13 -8.82 4.08 17.64
CA ASP A 13 -10.18 3.91 18.15
C ASP A 13 -11.14 3.44 17.04
N ALA A 14 -10.86 3.81 15.77
CA ALA A 14 -11.67 3.43 14.62
C ALA A 14 -11.48 1.96 14.22
N PHE A 15 -10.33 1.36 14.53
CA PHE A 15 -10.04 -0.05 14.30
C PHE A 15 -9.24 -0.63 15.47
N SER A 16 -9.93 -1.07 16.53
CA SER A 16 -9.32 -1.66 17.72
C SER A 16 -8.47 -2.90 17.44
N PHE A 17 -8.67 -3.57 16.30
CA PHE A 17 -7.80 -4.63 15.82
C PHE A 17 -6.37 -4.12 15.53
N LEU A 18 -6.20 -2.89 15.00
CA LEU A 18 -4.89 -2.26 14.82
C LEU A 18 -4.23 -1.92 16.16
N ALA A 19 -5.01 -1.71 17.22
CA ALA A 19 -4.47 -1.55 18.57
C ALA A 19 -3.78 -2.83 19.08
N ARG A 20 -4.11 -4.02 18.54
CA ARG A 20 -3.35 -5.26 18.83
C ARG A 20 -1.96 -5.26 18.18
N LEU A 21 -1.77 -4.48 17.12
CA LEU A 21 -0.47 -4.27 16.46
C LEU A 21 0.32 -3.10 17.11
N ALA A 22 -0.33 -2.28 17.96
CA ALA A 22 0.29 -1.14 18.63
C ALA A 22 1.56 -1.42 19.45
N PRO A 23 1.73 -2.58 20.13
CA PRO A 23 2.98 -2.88 20.85
C PRO A 23 4.20 -3.01 19.92
N PHE A 24 3.97 -3.28 18.64
CA PHE A 24 4.98 -3.46 17.60
C PHE A 24 4.98 -2.32 16.57
N SER A 25 3.99 -1.42 16.66
CA SER A 25 3.82 -0.30 15.74
C SER A 25 4.52 0.93 16.30
N PRO A 26 5.46 1.55 15.56
CA PRO A 26 5.96 2.86 15.92
C PRO A 26 4.83 3.88 15.72
N LEU A 27 4.04 4.12 16.77
CA LEU A 27 2.85 4.98 16.76
C LEU A 27 3.12 6.37 16.18
N ASP A 28 4.30 6.91 16.43
CA ASP A 28 4.75 8.20 15.88
C ASP A 28 4.85 8.17 14.34
N LYS A 29 5.23 7.03 13.75
CA LYS A 29 5.27 6.87 12.29
C LYS A 29 3.86 6.76 11.71
N VAL A 30 2.94 6.09 12.40
CA VAL A 30 1.53 6.01 11.96
C VAL A 30 0.89 7.39 11.93
N GLU A 31 1.13 8.19 12.97
CA GLU A 31 0.62 9.56 13.04
C GLU A 31 1.26 10.47 11.98
N PHE A 32 2.56 10.34 11.74
CA PHE A 32 3.23 11.02 10.63
C PHE A 32 2.57 10.69 9.28
N PHE A 33 2.38 9.41 8.96
CA PHE A 33 1.76 8.99 7.71
C PHE A 33 0.32 9.47 7.57
N ALA A 34 -0.46 9.40 8.65
CA ALA A 34 -1.83 9.92 8.65
C ALA A 34 -1.86 11.43 8.37
N ASN A 35 -0.97 12.20 8.98
CA ASN A 35 -0.87 13.64 8.76
C ASN A 35 -0.41 13.97 7.34
N LEU A 36 0.61 13.27 6.83
CA LEU A 36 1.06 13.40 5.45
C LEU A 36 -0.09 13.15 4.46
N LEU A 37 -0.82 12.05 4.65
CA LEU A 37 -1.93 11.69 3.78
C LEU A 37 -3.05 12.74 3.82
N ARG A 38 -3.45 13.22 5.01
CA ARG A 38 -4.42 14.30 5.13
C ARG A 38 -3.97 15.56 4.39
N ASN A 39 -2.70 15.92 4.53
CA ASN A 39 -2.14 17.09 3.87
C ASN A 39 -2.15 16.96 2.35
N VAL A 40 -1.76 15.80 1.81
CA VAL A 40 -1.79 15.53 0.36
C VAL A 40 -3.22 15.56 -0.17
N MET A 41 -4.15 14.87 0.49
CA MET A 41 -5.57 14.86 0.11
C MET A 41 -6.17 16.26 0.13
N LYS A 42 -5.93 17.03 1.20
CA LYS A 42 -6.39 18.41 1.34
C LYS A 42 -5.82 19.29 0.23
N TRP A 43 -4.50 19.23 0.01
CA TRP A 43 -3.82 20.02 -1.01
C TRP A 43 -4.35 19.71 -2.42
N ARG A 44 -4.58 18.44 -2.75
CA ARG A 44 -5.18 18.05 -4.05
C ARG A 44 -6.57 18.65 -4.24
N ARG A 45 -7.43 18.59 -3.21
CA ARG A 45 -8.78 19.18 -3.25
C ARG A 45 -8.75 20.70 -3.43
N GLU A 46 -7.89 21.39 -2.69
CA GLU A 46 -7.76 22.85 -2.78
C GLU A 46 -7.25 23.32 -4.15
N ASN A 47 -6.43 22.50 -4.81
CA ASN A 47 -5.85 22.80 -6.13
C ASN A 47 -6.61 22.14 -7.29
N ASN A 48 -7.75 21.48 -7.03
CA ASN A 48 -8.54 20.76 -8.03
C ASN A 48 -7.73 19.71 -8.83
N ILE A 49 -6.79 19.03 -8.18
CA ILE A 49 -5.94 18.01 -8.81
C ILE A 49 -6.64 16.66 -8.73
N LYS A 50 -7.08 16.15 -9.88
CA LYS A 50 -7.69 14.83 -10.02
C LYS A 50 -6.77 13.92 -10.81
N ILE A 51 -6.11 13.00 -10.10
CA ILE A 51 -5.25 11.97 -10.69
C ILE A 51 -5.94 10.64 -10.40
N PRO A 52 -6.18 9.76 -11.39
CA PRO A 52 -6.88 8.49 -11.19
C PRO A 52 -5.99 7.48 -10.44
N ASP A 53 -5.75 7.75 -9.16
CA ASP A 53 -4.94 6.96 -8.26
C ASP A 53 -5.70 6.69 -6.95
N PHE A 54 -5.04 5.97 -6.05
CA PHE A 54 -5.60 5.60 -4.75
C PHE A 54 -6.04 6.81 -3.92
N ILE A 55 -5.35 7.95 -4.01
CA ILE A 55 -5.68 9.15 -3.24
C ILE A 55 -6.98 9.77 -3.74
N GLU A 56 -7.22 9.74 -5.06
CA GLU A 56 -8.50 10.18 -5.61
C GLU A 56 -9.65 9.26 -5.20
N SER A 57 -9.45 7.94 -5.18
CA SER A 57 -10.45 7.01 -4.63
C SER A 57 -10.79 7.35 -3.17
N LEU A 58 -9.81 7.72 -2.35
CA LEU A 58 -10.06 8.17 -0.98
C LEU A 58 -10.84 9.50 -0.94
N ASN A 59 -10.55 10.46 -1.83
CA ASN A 59 -11.31 11.71 -1.93
C ASN A 59 -12.77 11.44 -2.33
N GLU A 60 -13.02 10.58 -3.32
CA GLU A 60 -14.36 10.18 -3.73
C GLU A 60 -15.13 9.50 -2.59
N MET A 61 -14.46 8.69 -1.76
CA MET A 61 -15.05 8.12 -0.55
C MET A 61 -15.42 9.20 0.46
N LEU A 62 -14.58 10.23 0.64
CA LEU A 62 -14.87 11.36 1.54
C LEU A 62 -16.10 12.14 1.08
N GLU A 63 -16.26 12.39 -0.22
CA GLU A 63 -17.42 13.08 -0.80
C GLU A 63 -18.73 12.32 -0.51
N LYS A 64 -18.67 10.99 -0.42
CA LYS A 64 -19.82 10.10 -0.15
C LYS A 64 -20.17 9.95 1.32
N ILE A 65 -19.37 10.46 2.27
CA ILE A 65 -19.57 10.26 3.73
C ILE A 65 -20.97 10.71 4.19
N LEU A 66 -21.52 11.76 3.59
CA LEU A 66 -22.83 12.31 3.99
C LEU A 66 -24.03 11.58 3.37
N THR A 67 -23.79 10.61 2.49
CA THR A 67 -24.86 9.80 1.88
C THR A 67 -25.52 8.87 2.91
N GLU A 68 -26.81 8.59 2.72
CA GLU A 68 -27.55 7.68 3.62
C GLU A 68 -26.95 6.27 3.64
N GLU A 69 -26.37 5.82 2.52
CA GLU A 69 -25.65 4.55 2.44
C GLU A 69 -24.45 4.52 3.38
N TYR A 70 -23.60 5.56 3.37
CA TYR A 70 -22.40 5.61 4.21
C TYR A 70 -22.76 5.80 5.69
N LYS A 71 -23.79 6.60 5.99
CA LYS A 71 -24.33 6.75 7.35
C LYS A 71 -24.85 5.41 7.89
N LYS A 72 -25.59 4.65 7.09
CA LYS A 72 -26.11 3.31 7.45
C LYS A 72 -24.97 2.36 7.85
N HIS A 73 -23.83 2.43 7.16
CA HIS A 73 -22.65 1.61 7.43
C HIS A 73 -21.66 2.26 8.41
N ARG A 74 -21.98 3.42 8.99
CA ARG A 74 -21.11 4.18 9.91
C ARG A 74 -19.74 4.49 9.33
N ILE A 75 -19.66 4.75 8.03
CA ILE A 75 -18.42 5.16 7.37
C ILE A 75 -18.15 6.63 7.73
N THR A 76 -17.00 6.88 8.34
CA THR A 76 -16.56 8.22 8.77
C THR A 76 -15.27 8.62 8.07
N GLU A 77 -14.87 9.89 8.20
CA GLU A 77 -13.55 10.33 7.73
C GLU A 77 -12.43 9.49 8.33
N ASN A 78 -12.53 9.14 9.63
CA ASN A 78 -11.59 8.25 10.27
C ASN A 78 -11.57 6.86 9.63
N THR A 79 -12.73 6.33 9.23
CA THR A 79 -12.82 5.05 8.51
C THR A 79 -12.03 5.10 7.20
N VAL A 80 -12.18 6.18 6.42
CA VAL A 80 -11.43 6.39 5.15
C VAL A 80 -9.93 6.52 5.42
N MET A 81 -9.54 7.32 6.42
CA MET A 81 -8.13 7.49 6.79
C MET A 81 -7.49 6.18 7.26
N CYS A 82 -8.23 5.37 8.03
CA CYS A 82 -7.76 4.07 8.48
C CYS A 82 -7.62 3.08 7.31
N GLN A 83 -8.56 3.10 6.36
CA GLN A 83 -8.47 2.26 5.16
C GLN A 83 -7.16 2.50 4.41
N ALA A 84 -6.76 3.77 4.26
CA ALA A 84 -5.51 4.13 3.62
C ALA A 84 -4.28 3.62 4.38
N LEU A 85 -4.28 3.71 5.71
CA LEU A 85 -3.21 3.18 6.54
C LEU A 85 -3.12 1.65 6.46
N ILE A 86 -4.26 0.96 6.46
CA ILE A 86 -4.30 -0.50 6.32
C ILE A 86 -3.71 -0.93 4.99
N PHE A 87 -4.09 -0.27 3.88
CA PHE A 87 -3.52 -0.56 2.56
C PHE A 87 -2.00 -0.39 2.53
N LEU A 88 -1.48 0.68 3.15
CA LEU A 88 -0.06 0.92 3.24
C LEU A 88 0.66 -0.16 4.05
N LEU A 89 0.17 -0.46 5.26
CA LEU A 89 0.81 -1.43 6.15
C LEU A 89 0.79 -2.84 5.57
N ALA A 90 -0.39 -3.29 5.09
CA ALA A 90 -0.55 -4.62 4.53
C ALA A 90 0.28 -4.82 3.25
N GLY A 91 0.42 -3.78 2.42
CA GLY A 91 1.22 -3.84 1.20
C GLY A 91 2.73 -3.70 1.44
N PHE A 92 3.13 -2.92 2.45
CA PHE A 92 4.54 -2.61 2.68
C PHE A 92 5.33 -3.81 3.22
N GLU A 93 4.90 -4.39 4.34
CA GLU A 93 5.67 -5.42 5.03
C GLU A 93 5.77 -6.72 4.22
N THR A 94 4.66 -7.12 3.60
CA THR A 94 4.58 -8.33 2.76
C THR A 94 5.46 -8.21 1.52
N THR A 95 5.41 -7.06 0.83
CA THR A 95 6.23 -6.81 -0.37
C THR A 95 7.70 -6.67 -0.02
N ALA A 96 8.04 -5.95 1.06
CA ALA A 96 9.42 -5.76 1.49
C ALA A 96 10.08 -7.09 1.89
N SER A 97 9.36 -7.94 2.63
CA SER A 97 9.84 -9.27 3.00
C SER A 97 10.05 -10.15 1.77
N THR A 98 9.07 -10.18 0.86
CA THR A 98 9.17 -10.95 -0.40
C THR A 98 10.38 -10.53 -1.23
N LEU A 99 10.58 -9.22 -1.43
CA LEU A 99 11.73 -8.70 -2.18
C LEU A 99 13.06 -9.04 -1.51
N THR A 100 13.11 -8.95 -0.18
CA THR A 100 14.32 -9.29 0.60
C THR A 100 14.72 -10.75 0.38
N PHE A 101 13.78 -11.69 0.51
CA PHE A 101 14.07 -13.11 0.30
C PHE A 101 14.31 -13.45 -1.17
N LEU A 102 13.62 -12.81 -2.11
CA LEU A 102 13.87 -12.98 -3.54
C LEU A 102 15.31 -12.59 -3.86
N SER A 103 15.76 -11.40 -3.45
CA SER A 103 17.14 -10.95 -3.65
C SER A 103 18.15 -11.88 -2.98
N TYR A 104 17.86 -12.37 -1.77
CA TYR A 104 18.71 -13.34 -1.07
C TYR A 104 18.85 -14.66 -1.85
N ASN A 105 17.75 -15.23 -2.34
CA ASN A 105 17.78 -16.48 -3.10
C ASN A 105 18.51 -16.29 -4.44
N LEU A 106 18.31 -15.17 -5.14
CA LEU A 106 19.02 -14.87 -6.38
C LEU A 106 20.54 -14.75 -6.13
N ALA A 107 20.96 -14.04 -5.09
CA ALA A 107 22.37 -13.91 -4.74
C ALA A 107 23.04 -15.24 -4.36
N LYS A 108 22.26 -16.19 -3.82
CA LYS A 108 22.73 -17.54 -3.47
C LYS A 108 22.74 -18.53 -4.64
N ASN A 109 22.01 -18.25 -5.72
CA ASN A 109 21.88 -19.12 -6.89
C ASN A 109 22.22 -18.33 -8.17
N PRO A 110 23.52 -18.12 -8.48
CA PRO A 110 23.95 -17.29 -9.61
C PRO A 110 23.48 -17.79 -10.97
N ASP A 111 23.27 -19.10 -11.12
CA ASP A 111 22.72 -19.74 -12.31
C ASP A 111 21.25 -19.34 -12.54
N VAL A 112 20.43 -19.34 -11.49
CA VAL A 112 19.05 -18.86 -11.52
C VAL A 112 19.01 -17.36 -11.82
N GLN A 113 19.89 -16.58 -11.18
CA GLN A 113 20.00 -15.15 -11.45
C GLN A 113 20.38 -14.87 -12.91
N GLY A 114 21.35 -15.62 -13.46
CA GLY A 114 21.75 -15.51 -14.87
C GLY A 114 20.58 -15.78 -15.82
N LYS A 115 19.84 -16.86 -15.60
CA LYS A 115 18.65 -17.19 -16.39
C LYS A 115 17.54 -16.12 -16.31
N LEU A 116 17.35 -15.52 -15.13
CA LEU A 116 16.42 -14.42 -14.96
C LEU A 116 16.85 -13.16 -15.73
N LEU A 117 18.14 -12.85 -15.72
CA LEU A 117 18.69 -11.74 -16.50
C LEU A 117 18.53 -11.98 -18.01
N GLU A 118 18.76 -13.21 -18.49
CA GLU A 118 18.50 -13.57 -19.89
C GLU A 118 17.04 -13.34 -20.29
N GLU A 119 16.07 -13.71 -19.45
CA GLU A 119 14.64 -13.41 -19.69
C GLU A 119 14.40 -11.90 -19.75
N MET A 120 14.98 -11.14 -18.83
CA MET A 120 14.83 -9.69 -18.74
C MET A 120 15.41 -8.98 -19.97
N ASP A 121 16.62 -9.36 -20.39
CA ASP A 121 17.29 -8.81 -21.57
C ASP A 121 16.50 -9.11 -22.84
N ALA A 122 16.02 -10.36 -22.98
CA ALA A 122 15.19 -10.76 -24.11
C ALA A 122 13.86 -9.98 -24.14
N TYR A 123 13.23 -9.76 -22.99
CA TYR A 123 12.02 -8.93 -22.88
C TYR A 123 12.29 -7.48 -23.29
N LEU A 124 13.33 -6.85 -22.71
CA LEU A 124 13.67 -5.47 -23.02
C LEU A 124 14.03 -5.27 -24.49
N ALA A 125 14.73 -6.23 -25.12
CA ALA A 125 15.03 -6.19 -26.54
C ALA A 125 13.76 -6.19 -27.41
N ARG A 126 12.73 -6.98 -27.06
CA ARG A 126 11.44 -7.01 -27.76
C ARG A 126 10.63 -5.74 -27.55
N HIS A 127 10.66 -5.18 -26.35
CA HIS A 127 9.84 -4.03 -25.93
C HIS A 127 10.58 -2.69 -25.99
N LYS A 128 11.66 -2.59 -26.79
CA LYS A 128 12.43 -1.36 -27.02
C LYS A 128 12.91 -0.69 -25.71
N GLY A 129 13.31 -1.51 -24.75
CA GLY A 129 13.80 -1.08 -23.44
C GLY A 129 12.72 -0.58 -22.48
N LYS A 130 11.43 -0.79 -22.79
CA LYS A 130 10.32 -0.37 -21.92
C LYS A 130 9.72 -1.56 -21.18
N VAL A 131 9.27 -1.27 -19.96
CA VAL A 131 8.43 -2.18 -19.17
C VAL A 131 7.02 -1.61 -19.19
N GLU A 132 6.08 -2.38 -19.73
CA GLU A 132 4.67 -1.99 -19.87
C GLU A 132 3.79 -2.98 -19.11
N HIS A 133 2.73 -2.47 -18.49
CA HIS A 133 1.86 -3.29 -17.63
C HIS A 133 1.20 -4.42 -18.41
N GLU A 134 0.84 -4.17 -19.67
CA GLU A 134 0.18 -5.10 -20.56
C GLU A 134 1.08 -6.30 -20.92
N THR A 135 2.40 -6.10 -20.93
CA THR A 135 3.37 -7.10 -21.40
C THR A 135 4.17 -7.72 -20.27
N ILE A 136 4.06 -7.21 -19.04
CA ILE A 136 4.80 -7.75 -17.87
C ILE A 136 4.49 -9.22 -17.59
N SER A 137 3.32 -9.71 -18.04
CA SER A 137 2.92 -11.11 -17.95
C SER A 137 3.80 -12.06 -18.78
N GLU A 138 4.57 -11.56 -19.75
CA GLU A 138 5.56 -12.33 -20.51
C GLU A 138 6.76 -12.79 -19.66
N LEU A 139 6.99 -12.17 -18.51
CA LEU A 139 8.09 -12.48 -17.60
C LEU A 139 7.77 -13.69 -16.72
N THR A 140 7.64 -14.83 -17.38
CA THR A 140 7.21 -16.08 -16.76
C THR A 140 8.19 -16.63 -15.73
N TYR A 141 9.49 -16.49 -15.97
CA TYR A 141 10.54 -16.97 -15.07
C TYR A 141 10.70 -16.05 -13.87
N LEU A 142 10.61 -14.73 -14.04
CA LEU A 142 10.48 -13.79 -12.93
C LEU A 142 9.29 -14.14 -12.03
N THR A 143 8.13 -14.39 -12.64
CA THR A 143 6.92 -14.79 -11.91
C THR A 143 7.15 -16.09 -11.13
N ALA A 144 7.80 -17.08 -11.74
CA ALA A 144 8.15 -18.32 -11.05
C ALA A 144 9.12 -18.09 -9.88
N CYS A 145 10.11 -17.20 -10.01
CA CYS A 145 11.04 -16.85 -8.93
C CYS A 145 10.31 -16.20 -7.74
N ILE A 146 9.36 -15.29 -8.01
CA ILE A 146 8.52 -14.67 -6.99
C ILE A 146 7.65 -15.73 -6.30
N GLN A 147 7.00 -16.61 -7.07
CA GLN A 147 6.15 -17.67 -6.53
C GLN A 147 6.94 -18.65 -5.65
N GLU A 148 8.14 -19.04 -6.08
CA GLU A 148 8.98 -19.93 -5.28
C GLU A 148 9.48 -19.25 -4.01
N THR A 149 9.79 -17.96 -4.07
CA THR A 149 10.11 -17.17 -2.88
C THR A 149 8.93 -17.16 -1.90
N LEU A 150 7.71 -16.91 -2.37
CA LEU A 150 6.50 -16.94 -1.54
C LEU A 150 6.18 -18.34 -0.98
N ARG A 151 6.50 -19.41 -1.74
CA ARG A 151 6.35 -20.79 -1.27
C ARG A 151 7.30 -21.10 -0.11
N MET A 152 8.53 -20.59 -0.17
CA MET A 152 9.56 -20.81 0.85
C MET A 152 9.42 -19.88 2.06
N TYR A 153 9.04 -18.62 1.81
CA TYR A 153 9.01 -17.53 2.78
C TYR A 153 7.67 -16.80 2.68
N ALA A 154 6.61 -17.44 3.18
CA ALA A 154 5.29 -16.83 3.25
C ALA A 154 5.30 -15.65 4.26
N PRO A 155 4.95 -14.42 3.83
CA PRO A 155 4.83 -13.26 4.71
C PRO A 155 3.63 -13.34 5.67
#